data_AF-A0A916JNZ2-F1
#
_entry.id   AF-A0A916JNZ2-F1
#
_cell.length_a   1.000
_cell.length_b   1.000
_cell.length_c   1.000
_cell.angle_alpha   90.00
_cell.angle_beta   90.00
_cell.angle_gamma   90.00
#
_symmetry.space_group_name_H-M   'P 1'
#
loop_
_entity.id
_entity.type
_entity.pdbx_description
1 polymer ?
#
loop_
_entity_poly.entity_id
_entity_poly.type
_entity_poly.pdbx_seq_one_letter_code
_entity_poly.pdbx_strand_id
1 'polypeptide(L)'
;MIIQLNQHLQANQLEKIQETLTHLKIKSVDVQTQSGYYLVGIPKEDFDLRRIGQLDGVKDVHRITDAYKLVSRQWKTAGTVIDLGDGVTISERDFTVMAGPCSIESEEQIERIVAELVKQNVKIMRGGVYKPRSSPYSFRGLGIDGLKLFYQHCKANGIKIITEVMQVSQIEEMLPYVDIFQVGARNTQNFNLLDALGEVDKPVMIKRGISGSIDELLQSAEYVFSAGNEKLLLCERGIRTFENAYRNTFDINAIPILKEKSHLPVIADPSHGIGIRKHVDKITLAALAAGADGAIIEMHYSPEKAFSDGQQNLNFAEFEKLMNRLSVLKQAIRE
;
A
#
# COMPACT_ATOMS: atom_id res chain seq x y z
N MET A 1 -10.30 8.93 19.65
CA MET A 1 -8.99 9.35 20.18
C MET A 1 -8.02 8.20 20.08
N ILE A 2 -6.73 8.49 20.10
CA ILE A 2 -5.65 7.51 20.25
C ILE A 2 -4.90 7.84 21.54
N ILE A 3 -4.63 6.82 22.34
CA ILE A 3 -3.74 6.90 23.50
C ILE A 3 -2.55 6.03 23.14
N GLN A 4 -1.39 6.66 22.89
CA GLN A 4 -0.15 5.92 22.70
C GLN A 4 0.43 5.59 24.07
N LEU A 5 0.80 4.33 24.25
CA LEU A 5 1.37 3.81 25.49
C LEU A 5 2.89 3.68 25.36
N ASN A 6 3.58 3.65 26.50
CA ASN A 6 5.00 3.32 26.54
C ASN A 6 5.23 1.85 26.14
N GLN A 7 6.32 1.57 25.40
CA GLN A 7 6.63 0.19 24.94
C GLN A 7 6.85 -0.80 26.10
N HIS A 8 7.31 -0.33 27.25
CA HIS A 8 7.51 -1.13 28.46
C HIS A 8 6.48 -0.78 29.53
N LEU A 9 5.19 -0.91 29.19
CA LEU A 9 4.08 -0.65 30.11
C LEU A 9 3.96 -1.77 31.15
N GLN A 10 3.87 -1.41 32.43
CA GLN A 10 3.60 -2.36 33.50
C GLN A 10 2.09 -2.66 33.61
N ALA A 11 1.72 -3.87 34.04
CA ALA A 11 0.32 -4.30 34.13
C ALA A 11 -0.54 -3.37 35.00
N ASN A 12 -0.02 -2.92 36.15
CA ASN A 12 -0.68 -1.97 37.04
C ASN A 12 -0.91 -0.59 36.40
N GLN A 13 -0.03 -0.14 35.50
CA GLN A 13 -0.20 1.12 34.76
C GLN A 13 -1.34 0.98 33.76
N LEU A 14 -1.37 -0.14 33.02
CA LEU A 14 -2.45 -0.42 32.07
C LEU A 14 -3.81 -0.50 32.76
N GLU A 15 -3.89 -1.23 33.88
CA GLU A 15 -5.12 -1.34 34.68
C GLU A 15 -5.64 0.04 35.09
N LYS A 16 -4.77 0.90 35.64
CA LYS A 16 -5.15 2.26 36.04
C LYS A 16 -5.61 3.14 34.88
N ILE A 17 -5.01 2.99 33.70
CA ILE A 17 -5.46 3.67 32.48
C ILE A 17 -6.86 3.16 32.08
N GLN A 18 -7.07 1.85 32.03
CA GLN A 18 -8.36 1.24 31.68
C GLN A 18 -9.47 1.58 32.68
N GLU A 19 -9.17 1.63 33.97
CA GLU A 19 -10.08 2.10 35.02
C GLU A 19 -10.48 3.55 34.78
N THR A 20 -9.51 4.42 34.47
CA THR A 20 -9.77 5.83 34.17
C THR A 20 -10.66 5.99 32.94
N LEU A 21 -10.42 5.21 31.88
CA LEU A 21 -11.26 5.20 30.68
C LEU A 21 -12.69 4.74 31.01
N THR A 22 -12.83 3.72 31.85
CA THR A 22 -14.13 3.22 32.31
C THR A 22 -14.90 4.28 33.11
N HIS A 23 -14.22 4.98 34.03
CA HIS A 23 -14.81 6.09 34.79
C HIS A 23 -15.25 7.25 33.89
N LEU A 24 -14.52 7.50 32.80
CA LEU A 24 -14.87 8.48 31.77
C LEU A 24 -15.92 7.96 30.78
N LYS A 25 -16.41 6.71 30.95
CA LYS A 25 -17.35 6.03 30.04
C LYS A 25 -16.84 5.92 28.60
N ILE A 26 -15.52 5.84 28.43
CA ILE A 26 -14.87 5.71 27.14
C ILE A 26 -14.60 4.23 26.89
N LYS A 27 -15.23 3.68 25.85
CA LYS A 27 -14.85 2.36 25.34
C LYS A 27 -13.51 2.48 24.62
N SER A 28 -12.61 1.54 24.87
CA SER A 28 -11.34 1.47 24.16
C SER A 28 -11.12 0.08 23.57
N VAL A 29 -10.37 0.04 22.47
CA VAL A 29 -9.87 -1.18 21.85
C VAL A 29 -8.37 -1.19 22.00
N ASP A 30 -7.83 -2.33 22.42
CA ASP A 30 -6.41 -2.59 22.53
C ASP A 30 -5.83 -2.86 21.14
N VAL A 31 -4.75 -2.16 20.78
CA VAL A 31 -4.03 -2.33 19.52
C VAL A 31 -2.55 -2.39 19.81
N GLN A 32 -1.98 -3.59 19.67
CA GLN A 32 -0.54 -3.82 19.77
C GLN A 32 0.02 -4.10 18.39
N THR A 33 1.06 -3.36 18.00
CA THR A 33 1.72 -3.50 16.70
C THR A 33 3.15 -3.98 16.88
N GLN A 34 3.86 -4.22 15.78
CA GLN A 34 5.29 -4.55 15.86
C GLN A 34 6.15 -3.37 16.36
N SER A 35 5.61 -2.14 16.39
CA SER A 35 6.36 -0.92 16.72
C SER A 35 5.81 -0.12 17.89
N GLY A 36 4.57 -0.38 18.31
CA GLY A 36 3.86 0.45 19.28
C GLY A 36 2.73 -0.26 19.99
N TYR A 37 2.21 0.41 21.03
CA TYR A 37 1.08 -0.04 21.80
C TYR A 37 0.10 1.12 21.98
N TYR A 38 -1.16 0.90 21.63
CA TYR A 38 -2.20 1.91 21.56
C TYR A 38 -3.49 1.45 22.22
N LEU A 39 -4.22 2.41 22.79
CA LEU A 39 -5.65 2.25 23.08
C LEU A 39 -6.43 3.20 22.17
N VAL A 40 -7.31 2.64 21.34
CA VAL A 40 -8.20 3.42 20.48
C VAL A 40 -9.51 3.68 21.21
N GLY A 41 -9.67 4.90 21.71
CA GLY A 41 -10.83 5.31 22.50
C GLY A 41 -11.96 5.92 21.67
N ILE A 42 -13.20 5.53 21.98
CA ILE A 42 -14.44 6.09 21.41
C ILE A 42 -15.19 6.83 22.53
N PRO A 43 -14.89 8.12 22.74
CA PRO A 43 -15.61 8.94 23.71
C PRO A 43 -17.02 9.25 23.21
N LYS A 44 -18.02 9.18 24.10
CA LYS A 44 -19.41 9.58 23.80
C LYS A 44 -19.73 11.04 24.15
N GLU A 45 -18.95 11.60 25.06
CA GLU A 45 -19.10 12.95 25.58
C GLU A 45 -17.73 13.66 25.53
N ASP A 46 -17.75 14.99 25.59
CA ASP A 46 -16.54 15.77 25.73
C ASP A 46 -15.89 15.53 27.10
N PHE A 47 -14.57 15.44 27.11
CA PHE A 47 -13.78 15.28 28.33
C PHE A 47 -12.42 15.95 28.17
N ASP A 48 -11.78 16.23 29.30
CA ASP A 48 -10.44 16.80 29.34
C ASP A 48 -9.38 15.72 29.12
N LEU A 49 -8.64 15.82 27.99
CA LEU A 49 -7.57 14.88 27.61
C LEU A 49 -6.47 14.77 28.66
N ARG A 50 -6.22 15.83 29.45
CA ARG A 50 -5.18 15.86 30.49
C ARG A 50 -5.42 14.79 31.57
N ARG A 51 -6.67 14.39 31.79
CA ARG A 51 -7.02 13.32 32.73
C ARG A 51 -6.44 11.96 32.34
N ILE A 52 -6.17 11.76 31.06
CA ILE A 52 -5.54 10.53 30.52
C ILE A 52 -4.06 10.79 30.28
N GLY A 53 -3.71 11.92 29.66
CA GLY A 53 -2.33 12.23 29.26
C GLY A 53 -1.33 12.37 30.42
N GLN A 54 -1.80 12.58 31.65
CA GLN A 54 -0.96 12.65 32.85
C GLN A 54 -0.78 11.29 33.56
N LEU A 55 -1.43 10.23 33.09
CA LEU A 55 -1.30 8.91 33.71
C LEU A 55 0.05 8.28 33.38
N ASP A 56 0.68 7.68 34.38
CA ASP A 56 1.90 6.90 34.19
C ASP A 56 1.66 5.78 33.17
N GLY A 57 2.55 5.68 32.19
CA GLY A 57 2.43 4.71 31.10
C GLY A 57 1.83 5.26 29.81
N VAL A 58 1.19 6.43 29.86
CA VAL A 58 0.73 7.15 28.65
C VAL A 58 1.89 7.96 28.07
N LYS A 59 2.18 7.73 26.80
CA LYS A 59 3.19 8.46 26.03
C LYS A 59 2.59 9.72 25.38
N ASP A 60 1.43 9.58 24.76
CA ASP A 60 0.73 10.69 24.10
C ASP A 60 -0.77 10.40 23.97
N VAL A 61 -1.59 11.45 23.82
CA VAL A 61 -3.04 11.35 23.62
C VAL A 61 -3.52 12.33 22.56
N HIS A 62 -4.16 11.81 21.51
CA HIS A 62 -4.70 12.61 20.42
C HIS A 62 -6.21 12.47 20.31
N ARG A 63 -6.91 13.60 20.28
CA ARG A 63 -8.32 13.64 19.90
C ARG A 63 -8.43 13.63 18.38
N ILE A 64 -9.13 12.64 17.86
CA ILE A 64 -9.31 12.42 16.42
C ILE A 64 -10.80 12.17 16.20
N THR A 65 -11.39 12.96 15.31
CA THR A 65 -12.82 12.86 14.96
C THR A 65 -13.06 11.91 13.79
N ASP A 66 -12.03 11.65 12.98
CA ASP A 66 -12.12 10.74 11.85
C ASP A 66 -12.51 9.33 12.30
N ALA A 67 -13.20 8.62 11.40
CA ALA A 67 -13.64 7.26 11.65
C ALA A 67 -12.46 6.26 11.63
N TYR A 68 -11.42 6.56 10.85
CA TYR A 68 -10.14 5.86 10.73
C TYR A 68 -9.08 6.59 11.56
N LYS A 69 -8.89 6.24 12.83
CA LYS A 69 -8.09 7.05 13.75
C LYS A 69 -6.60 6.81 13.53
N LEU A 70 -6.19 5.56 13.42
CA LEU A 70 -4.80 5.11 13.35
C LEU A 70 -4.13 5.49 12.05
N VAL A 71 -4.89 5.69 10.97
CA VAL A 71 -4.32 6.14 9.69
C VAL A 71 -4.58 7.62 9.39
N SER A 72 -5.19 8.37 10.31
CA SER A 72 -5.54 9.79 10.11
C SER A 72 -4.34 10.72 10.29
N ARG A 73 -4.23 11.72 9.40
CA ARG A 73 -3.25 12.80 9.53
C ARG A 73 -3.54 13.76 10.70
N GLN A 74 -4.75 13.72 11.28
CA GLN A 74 -5.06 14.43 12.54
C GLN A 74 -4.22 13.89 13.72
N TRP A 75 -3.81 12.61 13.66
CA TRP A 75 -2.92 12.02 14.64
C TRP A 75 -1.46 12.34 14.34
N LYS A 76 -1.01 11.95 13.15
CA LYS A 76 0.39 11.99 12.75
C LYS A 76 0.55 12.92 11.55
N THR A 77 1.22 14.05 11.75
CA THR A 77 1.40 15.06 10.68
C THR A 77 2.49 14.67 9.69
N ALA A 78 3.57 14.04 10.16
CA ALA A 78 4.67 13.55 9.34
C ALA A 78 4.27 12.28 8.58
N GLY A 79 4.58 12.21 7.29
CA GLY A 79 4.32 11.02 6.49
C GLY A 79 5.02 9.78 7.05
N THR A 80 4.32 8.65 7.00
CA THR A 80 4.90 7.33 7.27
C THR A 80 5.96 7.01 6.23
N VAL A 81 7.11 6.52 6.69
CA VAL A 81 8.18 5.99 5.86
C VAL A 81 8.13 4.47 5.94
N ILE A 82 8.07 3.82 4.79
CA ILE A 82 8.17 2.38 4.67
C ILE A 82 9.62 2.04 4.34
N ASP A 83 10.32 1.40 5.27
CA ASP A 83 11.69 0.92 5.08
C ASP A 83 11.65 -0.57 4.68
N LEU A 84 12.22 -0.89 3.52
CA LEU A 84 12.34 -2.24 2.99
C LEU A 84 13.73 -2.84 3.23
N GLY A 85 14.61 -2.13 3.94
CA GLY A 85 16.03 -2.45 4.08
C GLY A 85 16.85 -2.10 2.84
N ASP A 86 18.17 -2.26 2.94
CA ASP A 86 19.14 -2.03 1.85
C ASP A 86 19.09 -0.61 1.25
N GLY A 87 18.63 0.37 2.04
CA GLY A 87 18.45 1.75 1.62
C GLY A 87 17.23 2.00 0.71
N VAL A 88 16.33 1.01 0.56
CA VAL A 88 15.10 1.16 -0.23
C VAL A 88 13.95 1.60 0.68
N THR A 89 13.49 2.84 0.49
CA THR A 89 12.40 3.43 1.29
C THR A 89 11.30 4.00 0.41
N ILE A 90 10.04 3.94 0.87
CA ILE A 90 8.89 4.61 0.27
C ILE A 90 8.41 5.69 1.24
N SER A 91 8.36 6.95 0.80
CA SER A 91 7.97 8.08 1.65
C SER A 91 7.50 9.26 0.81
N GLU A 92 6.91 10.26 1.47
CA GLU A 92 6.48 11.51 0.84
C GLU A 92 7.59 12.45 0.36
N ARG A 93 8.86 12.09 0.59
CA ARG A 93 10.02 12.89 0.15
C ARG A 93 10.47 12.55 -1.27
N ASP A 94 10.03 11.41 -1.78
CA ASP A 94 10.46 10.93 -3.08
C ASP A 94 9.34 10.26 -3.86
N PHE A 95 9.52 10.14 -5.17
CA PHE A 95 8.59 9.43 -6.04
C PHE A 95 9.13 8.03 -6.36
N THR A 96 8.55 7.02 -5.73
CA THR A 96 8.98 5.63 -5.88
C THR A 96 8.31 4.96 -7.07
N VAL A 97 9.11 4.43 -8.01
CA VAL A 97 8.59 3.61 -9.12
C VAL A 97 8.67 2.13 -8.74
N MET A 98 7.55 1.42 -8.90
CA MET A 98 7.47 -0.04 -8.81
C MET A 98 7.03 -0.55 -10.18
N ALA A 99 7.83 -1.35 -10.86
CA ALA A 99 7.52 -1.74 -12.24
C ALA A 99 7.78 -3.22 -12.48
N GLY A 100 7.05 -3.82 -13.41
CA GLY A 100 7.19 -5.23 -13.75
C GLY A 100 5.94 -5.78 -14.42
N PRO A 101 5.91 -7.08 -14.73
CA PRO A 101 4.82 -7.65 -15.50
C PRO A 101 3.53 -7.78 -14.69
N CYS A 102 2.42 -7.87 -15.42
CA CYS A 102 1.12 -8.16 -14.81
C CYS A 102 1.11 -9.52 -14.11
N SER A 103 1.77 -10.50 -14.72
CA SER A 103 1.94 -11.88 -14.26
C SER A 103 3.39 -12.29 -14.42
N ILE A 104 3.89 -13.10 -13.48
CA ILE A 104 5.13 -13.85 -13.70
C ILE A 104 4.81 -15.02 -14.63
N GLU A 105 5.45 -15.06 -15.81
CA GLU A 105 5.14 -15.99 -16.90
C GLU A 105 6.25 -17.01 -17.14
N SER A 106 7.51 -16.60 -17.03
CA SER A 106 8.68 -17.47 -17.24
C SER A 106 9.94 -16.89 -16.61
N GLU A 107 10.98 -17.71 -16.47
CA GLU A 107 12.32 -17.27 -16.04
C GLU A 107 12.90 -16.19 -16.97
N GLU A 108 12.84 -16.43 -18.29
CA GLU A 108 13.32 -15.48 -19.29
C GLU A 108 12.61 -14.12 -19.18
N GLN A 109 11.31 -14.11 -18.89
CA GLN A 109 10.58 -12.86 -18.66
C GLN A 109 11.12 -12.13 -17.42
N ILE A 110 11.36 -12.86 -16.32
CA ILE A 110 11.90 -12.29 -15.08
C ILE A 110 13.28 -11.66 -15.36
N GLU A 111 14.20 -12.40 -15.98
CA GLU A 111 15.56 -11.93 -16.27
C GLU A 111 15.56 -10.65 -17.11
N ARG A 112 14.76 -10.61 -18.18
CA ARG A 112 14.65 -9.44 -19.06
C ARG A 112 14.08 -8.23 -18.33
N ILE A 113 13.08 -8.42 -17.48
CA ILE A 113 12.49 -7.33 -16.70
C ILE A 113 13.50 -6.82 -15.67
N VAL A 114 14.13 -7.73 -14.92
CA VAL A 114 15.16 -7.38 -13.92
C VAL A 114 16.29 -6.57 -14.56
N ALA A 115 16.79 -6.98 -15.73
CA ALA A 115 17.82 -6.25 -16.46
C ALA A 115 17.38 -4.81 -16.80
N GLU A 116 16.14 -4.63 -17.27
CA GLU A 116 15.61 -3.29 -17.57
C GLU A 116 15.43 -2.45 -16.29
N LEU A 117 14.95 -3.04 -15.19
CA LEU A 117 14.81 -2.32 -13.91
C LEU A 117 16.16 -1.88 -13.35
N VAL A 118 17.20 -2.73 -13.44
CA VAL A 118 18.57 -2.36 -13.06
C VAL A 118 19.07 -1.18 -13.91
N LYS A 119 18.88 -1.24 -15.24
CA LYS A 119 19.24 -0.15 -16.16
C LYS A 119 18.57 1.17 -15.80
N GLN A 120 17.29 1.14 -15.40
CA GLN A 120 16.52 2.33 -15.03
C GLN A 120 16.64 2.71 -13.54
N ASN A 121 17.49 2.03 -12.77
CA ASN A 121 17.64 2.19 -11.33
C ASN A 121 16.33 2.07 -10.52
N VAL A 122 15.44 1.17 -10.95
CA VAL A 122 14.20 0.84 -10.24
C VAL A 122 14.45 -0.29 -9.25
N LYS A 123 14.10 -0.07 -7.98
CA LYS A 123 14.45 -0.97 -6.87
C LYS A 123 13.30 -1.85 -6.38
N ILE A 124 12.12 -1.73 -6.97
CA ILE A 124 10.95 -2.53 -6.60
C ILE A 124 10.33 -3.11 -7.87
N MET A 125 10.28 -4.43 -7.94
CA MET A 125 9.63 -5.15 -9.02
C MET A 125 8.26 -5.66 -8.59
N ARG A 126 7.25 -5.39 -9.41
CA ARG A 126 5.93 -6.01 -9.27
C ARG A 126 5.82 -7.28 -10.10
N GLY A 127 5.01 -8.24 -9.66
CA GLY A 127 4.73 -9.43 -10.46
C GLY A 127 3.68 -10.32 -9.82
N GLY A 128 2.58 -10.61 -10.54
CA GLY A 128 1.51 -11.47 -10.01
C GLY A 128 1.84 -12.95 -10.18
N VAL A 129 1.99 -13.67 -9.06
CA VAL A 129 2.23 -15.13 -9.06
C VAL A 129 0.96 -15.96 -8.89
N TYR A 130 -0.10 -15.35 -8.34
CA TYR A 130 -1.47 -15.86 -8.35
C TYR A 130 -2.37 -14.88 -9.11
N LYS A 131 -3.26 -15.38 -9.97
CA LYS A 131 -4.17 -14.53 -10.76
C LYS A 131 -5.64 -14.93 -10.57
N PRO A 132 -6.51 -14.02 -10.11
CA PRO A 132 -7.95 -14.23 -10.20
C PRO A 132 -8.38 -14.10 -11.66
N ARG A 133 -8.87 -15.20 -12.25
CA ARG A 133 -9.34 -15.20 -13.64
C ARG A 133 -10.82 -15.48 -13.70
N SER A 134 -11.53 -14.75 -14.55
CA SER A 134 -12.95 -14.97 -14.83
C SER A 134 -13.22 -16.34 -15.46
N SER A 135 -12.25 -16.91 -16.19
CA SER A 135 -12.34 -18.24 -16.77
C SER A 135 -11.39 -19.21 -16.06
N PRO A 136 -11.86 -20.43 -15.69
CA PRO A 136 -11.03 -21.42 -15.01
C PRO A 136 -9.91 -21.99 -15.89
N TYR A 137 -9.98 -21.84 -17.22
CA TYR A 137 -9.01 -22.36 -18.19
C TYR A 137 -7.88 -21.36 -18.53
N SER A 138 -7.95 -20.16 -17.97
CA SER A 138 -6.91 -19.15 -18.16
C SER A 138 -5.69 -19.44 -17.29
N PHE A 139 -4.51 -18.98 -17.73
CA PHE A 139 -3.30 -18.98 -16.90
C PHE A 139 -3.57 -18.36 -15.52
N ARG A 140 -3.32 -19.14 -14.45
CA ARG A 140 -3.61 -18.78 -13.05
C ARG A 140 -2.38 -18.25 -12.29
N GLY A 141 -1.25 -18.11 -12.98
CA GLY A 141 0.05 -17.80 -12.37
C GLY A 141 0.85 -19.06 -12.04
N LEU A 142 2.15 -18.89 -11.82
CA LEU A 142 3.09 -19.96 -11.48
C LEU A 142 3.07 -20.34 -9.98
N GLY A 143 2.26 -19.66 -9.16
CA GLY A 143 2.14 -19.91 -7.74
C GLY A 143 3.45 -19.72 -6.98
N ILE A 144 3.63 -20.47 -5.90
CA ILE A 144 4.78 -20.34 -5.00
C ILE A 144 6.12 -20.62 -5.70
N ASP A 145 6.17 -21.57 -6.62
CA ASP A 145 7.42 -21.89 -7.32
C ASP A 145 7.83 -20.75 -8.26
N GLY A 146 6.85 -20.10 -8.89
CA GLY A 146 7.08 -18.83 -9.60
C GLY A 146 7.58 -17.71 -8.69
N LEU A 147 7.09 -17.63 -7.45
CA LEU A 147 7.53 -16.64 -6.47
C LEU A 147 8.96 -16.90 -5.99
N LYS A 148 9.34 -18.15 -5.75
CA LYS A 148 10.72 -18.53 -5.39
C LYS A 148 11.70 -18.14 -6.49
N LEU A 149 11.36 -18.42 -7.74
CA LEU A 149 12.17 -18.05 -8.90
C LEU A 149 12.28 -16.52 -9.02
N PHE A 150 11.14 -15.82 -8.93
CA PHE A 150 11.09 -14.36 -8.94
C PHE A 150 11.98 -13.75 -7.85
N TYR A 151 11.92 -14.29 -6.63
CA TYR A 151 12.76 -13.89 -5.50
C TYR A 151 14.26 -14.07 -5.76
N GLN A 152 14.68 -15.21 -6.31
CA GLN A 152 16.10 -15.47 -6.58
C GLN A 152 16.70 -14.40 -7.50
N HIS A 153 16.03 -14.10 -8.61
CA HIS A 153 16.48 -13.10 -9.60
C HIS A 153 16.47 -11.68 -9.05
N CYS A 154 15.41 -11.29 -8.32
CA CYS A 154 15.33 -9.96 -7.71
C CYS A 154 16.38 -9.76 -6.61
N LYS A 155 16.55 -10.73 -5.71
CA LYS A 155 17.52 -10.68 -4.62
C LYS A 155 18.95 -10.54 -5.14
N ALA A 156 19.31 -11.29 -6.18
CA ALA A 156 20.64 -11.22 -6.80
C ALA A 156 20.98 -9.82 -7.35
N ASN A 157 19.96 -8.99 -7.63
CA ASN A 157 20.11 -7.65 -8.21
C ASN A 157 19.71 -6.52 -7.23
N GLY A 158 19.47 -6.83 -5.96
CA GLY A 158 19.06 -5.85 -4.96
C GLY A 158 17.71 -5.19 -5.25
N ILE A 159 16.79 -5.93 -5.87
CA ILE A 159 15.43 -5.51 -6.19
C ILE A 159 14.47 -6.12 -5.17
N LYS A 160 13.58 -5.30 -4.63
CA LYS A 160 12.50 -5.72 -3.71
C LYS A 160 11.27 -6.19 -4.48
N ILE A 161 10.48 -7.08 -3.88
CA ILE A 161 9.30 -7.68 -4.50
C ILE A 161 8.02 -7.13 -3.89
N ILE A 162 7.13 -6.66 -4.76
CA ILE A 162 5.71 -6.48 -4.46
C ILE A 162 4.85 -7.46 -5.26
N THR A 163 4.03 -8.25 -4.56
CA THR A 163 3.14 -9.22 -5.21
C THR A 163 1.79 -9.31 -4.51
N GLU A 164 0.76 -9.65 -5.28
CA GLU A 164 -0.60 -9.80 -4.77
C GLU A 164 -0.76 -11.07 -3.94
N VAL A 165 -1.43 -10.93 -2.80
CA VAL A 165 -1.94 -12.04 -1.99
C VAL A 165 -3.46 -12.07 -2.10
N MET A 166 -4.02 -13.25 -2.36
CA MET A 166 -5.44 -13.39 -2.67
C MET A 166 -6.26 -13.95 -1.51
N GLN A 167 -5.62 -14.70 -0.61
CA GLN A 167 -6.28 -15.39 0.51
C GLN A 167 -5.31 -15.62 1.67
N VAL A 168 -5.87 -15.77 2.88
CA VAL A 168 -5.10 -15.90 4.13
C VAL A 168 -4.09 -17.05 4.10
N SER A 169 -4.48 -18.21 3.56
CA SER A 169 -3.62 -19.40 3.52
C SER A 169 -2.37 -19.26 2.64
N GLN A 170 -2.26 -18.21 1.82
CA GLN A 170 -1.05 -17.93 1.03
C GLN A 170 0.00 -17.15 1.82
N ILE A 171 -0.38 -16.44 2.88
CA ILE A 171 0.50 -15.48 3.55
C ILE A 171 1.77 -16.16 4.06
N GLU A 172 1.62 -17.23 4.85
CA GLU A 172 2.73 -17.93 5.50
C GLU A 172 3.78 -18.40 4.50
N GLU A 173 3.35 -19.04 3.40
CA GLU A 173 4.25 -19.58 2.38
C GLU A 173 4.96 -18.47 1.59
N MET A 174 4.31 -17.31 1.42
CA MET A 174 4.86 -16.17 0.68
C MET A 174 5.84 -15.32 1.49
N LEU A 175 5.73 -15.29 2.83
CA LEU A 175 6.51 -14.41 3.72
C LEU A 175 8.03 -14.36 3.44
N PRO A 176 8.73 -15.48 3.17
CA PRO A 176 10.18 -15.46 2.94
C PRO A 176 10.59 -14.78 1.62
N TYR A 177 9.65 -14.59 0.70
CA TYR A 177 9.92 -14.21 -0.70
C TYR A 177 9.33 -12.86 -1.10
N VAL A 178 8.62 -12.19 -0.19
CA VAL A 178 7.89 -10.95 -0.45
C VAL A 178 8.40 -9.83 0.45
N ASP A 179 8.61 -8.65 -0.13
CA ASP A 179 8.95 -7.43 0.61
C ASP A 179 7.71 -6.57 0.88
N ILE A 180 6.74 -6.55 -0.04
CA ILE A 180 5.46 -5.85 0.13
C ILE A 180 4.31 -6.75 -0.33
N PHE A 181 3.33 -6.98 0.53
CA PHE A 181 2.07 -7.62 0.14
C PHE A 181 1.16 -6.60 -0.55
N GLN A 182 0.64 -6.93 -1.72
CA GLN A 182 -0.40 -6.16 -2.38
C GLN A 182 -1.77 -6.79 -2.11
N VAL A 183 -2.72 -5.99 -1.61
CA VAL A 183 -4.15 -6.33 -1.61
C VAL A 183 -4.77 -5.76 -2.88
N GLY A 184 -5.24 -6.63 -3.76
CA GLY A 184 -5.91 -6.21 -5.00
C GLY A 184 -7.26 -5.54 -4.73
N ALA A 185 -7.73 -4.72 -5.69
CA ALA A 185 -8.98 -3.96 -5.57
C ALA A 185 -10.24 -4.81 -5.33
N ARG A 186 -10.20 -6.12 -5.66
CA ARG A 186 -11.31 -7.06 -5.38
C ARG A 186 -11.34 -7.56 -3.94
N ASN A 187 -10.21 -7.47 -3.24
CA ASN A 187 -10.03 -7.90 -1.86
C ASN A 187 -9.90 -6.72 -0.89
N THR A 188 -10.09 -5.48 -1.33
CA THR A 188 -9.94 -4.30 -0.46
C THR A 188 -10.84 -4.34 0.79
N GLN A 189 -11.97 -5.05 0.75
CA GLN A 189 -12.90 -5.24 1.88
C GLN A 189 -12.99 -6.71 2.31
N ASN A 190 -11.99 -7.52 1.96
CA ASN A 190 -11.85 -8.87 2.50
C ASN A 190 -11.25 -8.77 3.91
N PHE A 191 -12.08 -8.42 4.90
CA PHE A 191 -11.61 -8.08 6.26
C PHE A 191 -10.80 -9.22 6.90
N ASN A 192 -11.18 -10.48 6.69
CA ASN A 192 -10.40 -11.63 7.16
C ASN A 192 -8.97 -11.66 6.59
N LEU A 193 -8.79 -11.26 5.32
CA LEU A 193 -7.46 -11.12 4.72
C LEU A 193 -6.70 -9.91 5.30
N LEU A 194 -7.40 -8.80 5.54
CA LEU A 194 -6.79 -7.60 6.12
C LEU A 194 -6.32 -7.83 7.56
N ASP A 195 -7.12 -8.51 8.39
CA ASP A 195 -6.76 -8.86 9.77
C ASP A 195 -5.51 -9.75 9.78
N ALA A 196 -5.49 -10.80 8.96
CA ALA A 196 -4.32 -11.68 8.85
C ALA A 196 -3.06 -10.96 8.34
N LEU A 197 -3.22 -9.92 7.52
CA LEU A 197 -2.11 -9.06 7.08
C LEU A 197 -1.64 -8.06 8.16
N GLY A 198 -2.48 -7.80 9.17
CA GLY A 198 -2.11 -7.02 10.36
C GLY A 198 -1.17 -7.78 11.30
N GLU A 199 -1.25 -9.10 11.29
CA GLU A 199 -0.45 -9.98 12.15
C GLU A 199 0.97 -10.22 11.60
N VAL A 200 1.26 -9.83 10.35
CA VAL A 200 2.58 -10.04 9.73
C VAL A 200 3.45 -8.79 9.75
N ASP A 201 4.74 -8.98 9.97
CA ASP A 201 5.73 -7.88 9.98
C ASP A 201 6.24 -7.55 8.56
N LYS A 202 5.32 -7.30 7.63
CA LYS A 202 5.64 -6.92 6.24
C LYS A 202 4.76 -5.77 5.78
N PRO A 203 5.29 -4.81 5.00
CA PRO A 203 4.47 -3.76 4.41
C PRO A 203 3.31 -4.28 3.57
N VAL A 204 2.18 -3.58 3.62
CA VAL A 204 0.95 -3.92 2.89
C VAL A 204 0.49 -2.71 2.08
N MET A 205 0.38 -2.88 0.76
CA MET A 205 -0.22 -1.90 -0.15
C MET A 205 -1.66 -2.29 -0.47
N ILE A 206 -2.61 -1.43 -0.12
CA ILE A 206 -4.03 -1.67 -0.35
C ILE A 206 -4.50 -0.87 -1.56
N LYS A 207 -4.94 -1.57 -2.60
CA LYS A 207 -5.57 -0.94 -3.76
C LYS A 207 -7.01 -0.56 -3.46
N ARG A 208 -7.38 0.68 -3.80
CA ARG A 208 -8.76 1.15 -3.74
C ARG A 208 -9.71 0.20 -4.46
N GLY A 209 -10.85 -0.07 -3.84
CA GLY A 209 -11.91 -0.88 -4.44
C GLY A 209 -12.42 -0.27 -5.74
N ILE A 210 -12.86 -1.13 -6.66
CA ILE A 210 -13.36 -0.72 -7.98
C ILE A 210 -14.52 0.29 -7.87
N SER A 211 -15.32 0.20 -6.81
CA SER A 211 -16.39 1.17 -6.51
C SER A 211 -16.25 1.74 -5.09
N GLY A 212 -15.06 1.66 -4.49
CA GLY A 212 -14.84 2.07 -3.11
C GLY A 212 -14.67 3.58 -2.98
N SER A 213 -15.26 4.16 -1.94
CA SER A 213 -14.97 5.52 -1.51
C SER A 213 -13.57 5.64 -0.89
N ILE A 214 -13.09 6.88 -0.74
CA ILE A 214 -11.82 7.17 -0.04
C ILE A 214 -11.89 6.72 1.41
N ASP A 215 -13.00 6.98 2.10
CA ASP A 215 -13.17 6.59 3.50
C ASP A 215 -13.20 5.06 3.65
N GLU A 216 -13.78 4.30 2.72
CA GLU A 216 -13.70 2.82 2.75
C GLU A 216 -12.28 2.30 2.55
N LEU A 217 -11.47 2.92 1.69
CA LEU A 217 -10.06 2.58 1.56
C LEU A 217 -9.29 2.86 2.87
N LEU A 218 -9.53 4.02 3.48
CA LEU A 218 -8.90 4.39 4.76
C LEU A 218 -9.33 3.47 5.90
N GLN A 219 -10.60 3.04 5.92
CA GLN A 219 -11.06 2.02 6.86
C GLN A 219 -10.39 0.67 6.59
N SER A 220 -10.18 0.28 5.35
CA SER A 220 -9.46 -0.96 5.03
C SER A 220 -8.02 -0.92 5.56
N ALA A 221 -7.37 0.24 5.50
CA ALA A 221 -6.06 0.44 6.13
C ALA A 221 -6.14 0.45 7.66
N GLU A 222 -7.18 1.05 8.25
CA GLU A 222 -7.44 1.00 9.70
C GLU A 222 -7.55 -0.44 10.22
N TYR A 223 -8.21 -1.34 9.48
CA TYR A 223 -8.29 -2.77 9.85
C TYR A 223 -6.90 -3.39 10.00
N VAL A 224 -6.05 -3.26 8.97
CA VAL A 224 -4.69 -3.83 9.00
C VAL A 224 -3.84 -3.22 10.12
N PHE A 225 -3.96 -1.90 10.35
CA PHE A 225 -3.27 -1.25 11.46
C PHE A 225 -3.75 -1.80 12.81
N SER A 226 -5.07 -1.83 13.02
CA SER A 226 -5.67 -2.26 14.28
C SER A 226 -5.38 -3.72 14.64
N ALA A 227 -5.14 -4.56 13.62
CA ALA A 227 -4.71 -5.94 13.80
C ALA A 227 -3.19 -6.10 14.05
N GLY A 228 -2.41 -5.02 13.90
CA GLY A 228 -1.04 -4.97 14.40
C GLY A 228 0.01 -4.41 13.44
N ASN A 229 -0.32 -4.00 12.22
CA ASN A 229 0.69 -3.63 11.21
C ASN A 229 0.58 -2.17 10.75
N GLU A 230 1.57 -1.37 11.11
CA GLU A 230 1.62 0.07 10.79
C GLU A 230 2.17 0.37 9.38
N LYS A 231 2.74 -0.64 8.70
CA LYS A 231 3.53 -0.48 7.48
C LYS A 231 2.63 -0.48 6.24
N LEU A 232 1.80 0.55 6.11
CA LEU A 232 0.75 0.59 5.09
C LEU A 232 1.03 1.57 3.96
N LEU A 233 0.59 1.20 2.75
CA LEU A 233 0.52 2.07 1.59
C LEU A 233 -0.88 2.05 1.00
N LEU A 234 -1.36 3.20 0.53
CA LEU A 234 -2.64 3.33 -0.16
C LEU A 234 -2.39 3.39 -1.66
N CYS A 235 -3.25 2.77 -2.48
CA CYS A 235 -3.09 2.80 -3.92
C CYS A 235 -4.38 3.19 -4.65
N GLU A 236 -4.38 4.37 -5.30
CA GLU A 236 -5.42 4.80 -6.22
C GLU A 236 -5.23 4.09 -7.58
N ARG A 237 -6.31 3.52 -8.11
CA ARG A 237 -6.26 2.62 -9.29
C ARG A 237 -7.46 2.76 -10.23
N GLY A 238 -8.22 3.85 -10.07
CA GLY A 238 -9.45 4.17 -10.75
C GLY A 238 -10.69 3.49 -10.18
N ILE A 239 -11.81 4.21 -10.30
CA ILE A 239 -13.15 3.78 -9.90
C ILE A 239 -14.04 3.51 -11.12
N ARG A 240 -15.06 2.69 -10.94
CA ARG A 240 -16.11 2.44 -11.92
C ARG A 240 -17.04 3.65 -11.97
N THR A 241 -17.30 4.11 -13.19
CA THR A 241 -18.30 5.14 -13.48
C THR A 241 -19.18 4.65 -14.64
N PHE A 242 -19.96 5.56 -15.24
CA PHE A 242 -20.74 5.29 -16.44
C PHE A 242 -19.89 5.28 -17.73
N GLU A 243 -18.65 5.76 -17.67
CA GLU A 243 -17.77 5.91 -18.84
C GLU A 243 -17.23 4.56 -19.32
N ASN A 244 -17.16 4.37 -20.65
CA ASN A 244 -16.73 3.13 -21.30
C ASN A 244 -15.52 3.31 -22.25
N ALA A 245 -15.02 4.52 -22.46
CA ALA A 245 -13.86 4.80 -23.31
C ALA A 245 -12.53 4.25 -22.76
N TYR A 246 -12.49 3.92 -21.47
CA TYR A 246 -11.33 3.40 -20.74
C TYR A 246 -11.78 2.46 -19.63
N ARG A 247 -10.84 1.74 -18.99
CA ARG A 247 -11.16 0.66 -18.06
C ARG A 247 -11.79 1.14 -16.74
N ASN A 248 -11.21 2.16 -16.12
CA ASN A 248 -11.74 2.83 -14.92
C ASN A 248 -11.51 4.34 -15.07
N THR A 249 -12.32 5.14 -14.41
CA THR A 249 -12.01 6.58 -14.25
C THR A 249 -10.93 6.70 -13.19
N PHE A 250 -9.70 7.03 -13.61
CA PHE A 250 -8.62 7.29 -12.67
C PHE A 250 -8.93 8.56 -11.87
N ASP A 251 -9.17 8.42 -10.56
CA ASP A 251 -9.60 9.51 -9.70
C ASP A 251 -8.39 10.29 -9.21
N ILE A 252 -7.93 11.24 -10.03
CA ILE A 252 -6.77 12.08 -9.70
C ILE A 252 -6.99 12.90 -8.42
N ASN A 253 -8.25 13.23 -8.09
CA ASN A 253 -8.61 13.98 -6.89
C ASN A 253 -8.37 13.16 -5.62
N ALA A 254 -8.42 11.83 -5.72
CA ALA A 254 -8.16 10.97 -4.57
C ALA A 254 -6.75 11.14 -4.02
N ILE A 255 -5.77 11.45 -4.88
CA ILE A 255 -4.37 11.59 -4.46
C ILE A 255 -4.19 12.71 -3.43
N PRO A 256 -4.49 14.00 -3.73
CA PRO A 256 -4.35 15.08 -2.75
C PRO A 256 -5.28 14.90 -1.55
N ILE A 257 -6.50 14.37 -1.73
CA ILE A 257 -7.43 14.12 -0.62
C ILE A 257 -6.91 13.05 0.33
N LEU A 258 -6.32 11.96 -0.18
CA LEU A 258 -5.69 10.93 0.66
C LEU A 258 -4.45 11.48 1.38
N LYS A 259 -3.64 12.30 0.70
CA LYS A 259 -2.50 12.98 1.30
C LYS A 259 -2.92 13.92 2.43
N GLU A 260 -4.04 14.62 2.30
CA GLU A 260 -4.60 15.47 3.37
C GLU A 260 -5.13 14.63 4.54
N LYS A 261 -5.89 13.58 4.25
CA LYS A 261 -6.58 12.77 5.26
C LYS A 261 -5.68 11.78 6.01
N SER A 262 -4.61 11.30 5.38
CA SER A 262 -3.78 10.22 5.90
C SER A 262 -2.29 10.53 5.83
N HIS A 263 -1.56 10.02 6.82
CA HIS A 263 -0.09 10.05 6.82
C HIS A 263 0.54 8.92 6.01
N LEU A 264 -0.25 7.97 5.50
CA LEU A 264 0.27 6.84 4.72
C LEU A 264 0.73 7.29 3.32
N PRO A 265 1.77 6.66 2.75
CA PRO A 265 2.15 6.88 1.36
C PRO A 265 1.01 6.57 0.39
N VAL A 266 0.84 7.40 -0.63
CA VAL A 266 -0.19 7.26 -1.68
C VAL A 266 0.45 6.93 -3.02
N ILE A 267 0.17 5.73 -3.51
CA ILE A 267 0.70 5.17 -4.77
C ILE A 267 -0.37 5.25 -5.87
N ALA A 268 0.04 5.53 -7.09
CA ALA A 268 -0.83 5.49 -8.27
C ALA A 268 -0.64 4.19 -9.08
N ASP A 269 -1.73 3.57 -9.52
CA ASP A 269 -1.73 2.50 -10.53
C ASP A 269 -2.33 3.02 -11.85
N PRO A 270 -1.53 3.73 -12.68
CA PRO A 270 -1.99 4.27 -13.95
C PRO A 270 -2.32 3.17 -14.96
N SER A 271 -1.62 2.03 -14.92
CA SER A 271 -1.82 0.90 -15.83
C SER A 271 -3.23 0.33 -15.74
N HIS A 272 -3.69 -0.03 -14.54
CA HIS A 272 -5.05 -0.51 -14.34
C HIS A 272 -6.08 0.61 -14.23
N GLY A 273 -5.65 1.82 -13.82
CA GLY A 273 -6.46 3.03 -13.81
C GLY A 273 -7.10 3.26 -15.17
N ILE A 274 -6.27 3.51 -16.18
CA ILE A 274 -6.79 3.80 -17.53
C ILE A 274 -7.01 2.54 -18.37
N GLY A 275 -6.16 1.51 -18.22
CA GLY A 275 -6.23 0.29 -19.02
C GLY A 275 -5.83 0.48 -20.50
N ILE A 276 -5.13 1.56 -20.84
CA ILE A 276 -4.74 1.92 -22.21
C ILE A 276 -3.26 2.32 -22.23
N ARG A 277 -2.39 1.48 -22.82
CA ARG A 277 -0.92 1.65 -22.84
C ARG A 277 -0.47 3.06 -23.22
N LYS A 278 -0.98 3.60 -24.34
CA LYS A 278 -0.61 4.93 -24.88
C LYS A 278 -0.93 6.13 -23.98
N HIS A 279 -1.59 5.90 -22.84
CA HIS A 279 -1.93 6.93 -21.88
C HIS A 279 -1.35 6.69 -20.48
N VAL A 280 -0.75 5.52 -20.22
CA VAL A 280 -0.14 5.20 -18.92
C VAL A 280 0.91 6.24 -18.55
N ASP A 281 1.73 6.67 -19.51
CA ASP A 281 2.74 7.71 -19.33
C ASP A 281 2.16 9.04 -18.83
N LYS A 282 1.08 9.51 -19.46
CA LYS A 282 0.41 10.78 -19.14
C LYS A 282 -0.25 10.72 -17.77
N ILE A 283 -0.93 9.62 -17.45
CA ILE A 283 -1.59 9.44 -16.15
C ILE A 283 -0.57 9.31 -15.02
N THR A 284 0.56 8.66 -15.26
CA THR A 284 1.66 8.59 -14.28
C THR A 284 2.19 9.99 -13.95
N LEU A 285 2.43 10.81 -14.97
CA LEU A 285 2.92 12.18 -14.78
C LEU A 285 1.88 13.07 -14.06
N ALA A 286 0.60 12.91 -14.38
CA ALA A 286 -0.47 13.59 -13.68
C ALA A 286 -0.51 13.19 -12.20
N ALA A 287 -0.35 11.90 -11.88
CA ALA A 287 -0.30 11.41 -10.51
C ALA A 287 0.87 11.99 -9.71
N LEU A 288 2.07 12.05 -10.31
CA LEU A 288 3.23 12.73 -9.72
C LEU A 288 2.90 14.21 -9.44
N ALA A 289 2.35 14.94 -10.42
CA ALA A 289 2.00 16.34 -10.26
C ALA A 289 0.88 16.57 -9.20
N ALA A 290 0.00 15.60 -8.99
CA ALA A 290 -1.04 15.63 -7.98
C ALA A 290 -0.54 15.28 -6.55
N GLY A 291 0.74 14.91 -6.40
CA GLY A 291 1.36 14.65 -5.10
C GLY A 291 1.41 13.18 -4.68
N ALA A 292 1.33 12.23 -5.62
CA ALA A 292 1.56 10.82 -5.30
C ALA A 292 3.02 10.58 -4.86
N ASP A 293 3.20 9.63 -3.94
CA ASP A 293 4.50 9.22 -3.40
C ASP A 293 5.17 8.12 -4.25
N GLY A 294 4.45 7.62 -5.25
CA GLY A 294 4.97 6.65 -6.20
C GLY A 294 3.95 6.16 -7.20
N ALA A 295 4.39 5.28 -8.10
CA ALA A 295 3.53 4.60 -9.03
C ALA A 295 3.90 3.13 -9.20
N ILE A 296 2.87 2.28 -9.32
CA ILE A 296 2.99 0.88 -9.71
C ILE A 296 2.59 0.71 -11.18
N ILE A 297 3.52 0.30 -12.03
CA ILE A 297 3.40 0.33 -13.49
C ILE A 297 3.58 -1.07 -14.07
N GLU A 298 2.72 -1.43 -15.02
CA GLU A 298 2.84 -2.66 -15.79
C GLU A 298 3.76 -2.50 -17.00
N MET A 299 4.71 -3.40 -17.14
CA MET A 299 5.60 -3.48 -18.29
C MET A 299 5.84 -4.92 -18.72
N HIS A 300 6.05 -5.11 -20.03
CA HIS A 300 6.34 -6.41 -20.61
C HIS A 300 7.31 -6.24 -21.78
N TYR A 301 8.24 -7.19 -21.98
CA TYR A 301 9.21 -7.10 -23.08
C TYR A 301 8.57 -7.24 -24.47
N SER A 302 7.41 -7.91 -24.55
CA SER A 302 6.58 -8.03 -25.74
C SER A 302 5.10 -7.98 -25.35
N PRO A 303 4.54 -6.79 -25.07
CA PRO A 303 3.19 -6.64 -24.52
C PRO A 303 2.07 -7.34 -25.31
N GLU A 304 2.24 -7.50 -26.62
CA GLU A 304 1.31 -8.20 -27.53
C GLU A 304 1.23 -9.70 -27.25
N LYS A 305 2.26 -10.27 -26.61
CA LYS A 305 2.37 -11.68 -26.25
C LYS A 305 2.13 -11.95 -24.75
N ALA A 306 1.82 -10.93 -23.97
CA ALA A 306 1.62 -11.07 -22.52
C ALA A 306 0.42 -11.98 -22.21
N PHE A 307 0.54 -12.84 -21.18
CA PHE A 307 -0.50 -13.80 -20.79
C PHE A 307 -1.70 -13.13 -20.12
N SER A 308 -1.51 -11.90 -19.65
CA SER A 308 -2.57 -11.07 -19.10
C SER A 308 -2.29 -9.60 -19.37
N ASP A 309 -3.37 -8.84 -19.57
CA ASP A 309 -3.34 -7.37 -19.48
C ASP A 309 -2.37 -6.68 -20.48
N GLY A 310 -2.08 -7.32 -21.62
CA GLY A 310 -1.18 -6.79 -22.65
C GLY A 310 -1.54 -5.37 -23.14
N GLN A 311 -2.81 -4.98 -23.09
CA GLN A 311 -3.31 -3.68 -23.56
C GLN A 311 -2.80 -2.47 -22.77
N GLN A 312 -2.30 -2.65 -21.54
CA GLN A 312 -1.78 -1.57 -20.70
C GLN A 312 -0.30 -1.72 -20.31
N ASN A 313 0.33 -2.85 -20.64
CA ASN A 313 1.76 -3.06 -20.37
C ASN A 313 2.58 -2.14 -21.27
N LEU A 314 3.46 -1.31 -20.70
CA LEU A 314 4.48 -0.60 -21.47
C LEU A 314 5.52 -1.59 -22.00
N ASN A 315 6.05 -1.35 -23.20
CA ASN A 315 7.32 -1.98 -23.59
C ASN A 315 8.52 -1.24 -22.97
N PHE A 316 9.73 -1.76 -23.13
CA PHE A 316 10.93 -1.19 -22.50
C PHE A 316 11.24 0.23 -22.98
N ALA A 317 11.09 0.50 -24.28
CA ALA A 317 11.33 1.84 -24.82
C ALA A 317 10.31 2.87 -24.31
N GLU A 318 9.05 2.48 -24.17
CA GLU A 318 8.01 3.32 -23.57
C GLU A 318 8.26 3.55 -22.08
N PHE A 319 8.71 2.53 -21.35
CA PHE A 319 9.07 2.64 -19.95
C PHE A 319 10.28 3.57 -19.73
N GLU A 320 11.36 3.41 -20.50
CA GLU A 320 12.52 4.30 -20.48
C GLU A 320 12.12 5.75 -20.77
N LYS A 321 11.24 5.97 -21.77
CA LYS A 321 10.70 7.30 -22.06
C LYS A 321 9.91 7.88 -20.89
N LEU A 322 9.14 7.06 -20.19
CA LEU A 322 8.41 7.47 -18.99
C LEU A 322 9.37 7.84 -17.85
N MET A 323 10.39 7.03 -17.57
CA MET A 323 11.40 7.32 -16.54
C MET A 323 12.10 8.66 -16.79
N ASN A 324 12.49 8.93 -18.03
CA ASN A 324 13.08 10.22 -18.41
C ASN A 324 12.13 11.41 -18.15
N ARG A 325 10.84 11.26 -18.48
CA ARG A 325 9.85 12.32 -18.25
C ARG A 325 9.54 12.53 -16.78
N LEU A 326 9.52 11.45 -15.98
CA LEU A 326 9.36 11.53 -14.53
C LEU A 326 10.52 12.30 -13.90
N SER A 327 11.76 12.02 -14.33
CA SER A 327 12.94 12.74 -13.86
C SER A 327 12.83 14.25 -14.11
N VAL A 328 12.46 14.64 -15.33
CA VAL A 328 12.27 16.05 -15.71
C VAL A 328 11.14 16.71 -14.90
N LEU A 329 9.97 16.07 -14.81
CA LEU A 329 8.83 16.64 -14.09
C LEU A 329 9.11 16.78 -12.58
N LYS A 330 9.76 15.77 -11.99
CA LYS A 330 10.14 15.76 -10.57
C LYS A 330 11.08 16.92 -10.23
N GLN A 331 11.98 17.30 -11.14
CA GLN A 331 12.83 18.48 -10.96
C GLN A 331 11.99 19.76 -11.01
N ALA A 332 11.07 19.87 -11.97
CA ALA A 332 10.25 21.06 -12.18
C ALA A 332 9.25 21.37 -11.05
N ILE A 333 8.77 20.35 -10.33
CA ILE A 333 7.77 20.53 -9.25
C ILE A 333 8.38 20.57 -7.83
N ARG A 334 9.71 20.45 -7.70
CA ARG A 334 10.42 20.51 -6.41
C ARG A 334 10.82 21.93 -6.00
N GLU A 335 10.59 22.93 -6.86
CA GLU A 335 10.81 24.36 -6.60
C GLU A 335 9.64 25.00 -5.84
#